data_AF-B3V261-F1
#
_entry.id   AF-B3V261-F1
#
_cell.length_a   1.000
_cell.length_b   1.000
_cell.length_c   1.000
_cell.angle_alpha   90.00
_cell.angle_beta   90.00
_cell.angle_gamma   90.00
#
_symmetry.space_group_name_H-M   'P 1'
#
loop_
_entity.id
_entity.type
_entity.pdbx_description
1 polymer ?
#
loop_
_entity_poly.entity_id
_entity_poly.type
_entity_poly.pdbx_seq_one_letter_code
_entity_poly.pdbx_strand_id
1 'polypeptide(L)'
;HFGVIGPQREEFPTGYSIISPLAQTLRSSSKTSSNKPVAHVVANLSAQGQLRWLNTYANTLLANSVKLEDNQLVVPTDGLYLIYS
;
A
#
# COMPACT_ATOMS: atom_id res chain seq x y z
N HIS A 1 9.57 19.85 5.64
CA HIS A 1 10.24 18.85 4.79
C HIS A 1 9.37 17.60 4.85
N PHE A 2 8.58 17.33 3.80
CA PHE A 2 7.65 16.20 3.80
C PHE A 2 8.42 14.95 3.37
N GLY A 3 8.56 13.98 4.29
CA GLY A 3 9.23 12.71 4.00
C GLY A 3 8.40 11.89 3.02
N VAL A 4 8.99 11.57 1.87
CA VAL A 4 8.35 10.75 0.84
C VAL A 4 8.83 9.31 1.02
N ILE A 5 7.93 8.37 1.33
CA ILE A 5 8.24 6.93 1.30
C ILE A 5 7.95 6.43 -0.12
N GLY A 6 8.88 6.73 -1.02
CA GLY A 6 8.96 6.15 -2.36
C GLY A 6 10.39 5.72 -2.64
N PRO A 7 10.70 5.07 -3.77
CA PRO A 7 12.08 4.78 -4.15
C PRO A 7 12.81 6.10 -4.44
N GLN A 8 13.31 6.75 -3.39
CA GLN A 8 14.33 7.77 -3.50
C GLN A 8 15.55 7.06 -4.07
N ARG A 9 16.04 7.52 -5.23
CA ARG A 9 17.38 7.17 -5.70
C ARG A 9 18.33 7.39 -4.52
N GLU A 10 19.02 6.34 -4.14
CA GLU A 10 19.98 6.33 -3.05
C GLU A 10 21.10 7.34 -3.34
N GLU A 11 20.99 8.55 -2.80
CA GLU A 11 22.17 9.33 -2.42
C GLU A 11 22.66 8.78 -1.09
N PHE A 12 23.43 7.68 -1.14
CA PHE A 12 24.21 7.28 0.01
C PHE A 12 25.43 8.21 0.14
N PRO A 13 25.68 8.81 1.32
CA PRO A 13 27.03 9.18 1.67
C PRO A 13 27.82 7.87 1.74
N THR A 14 28.86 7.77 0.93
CA THR A 14 29.88 6.72 1.00
C THR A 14 30.29 6.50 2.46
N GLY A 15 29.89 5.38 3.08
CA GLY A 15 30.50 5.00 4.36
C GLY A 15 29.78 4.03 5.28
N TYR A 16 28.45 3.87 5.25
CA TYR A 16 27.77 3.02 6.24
C TYR A 16 26.69 2.14 5.62
N SER A 17 27.09 0.91 5.28
CA SER A 17 26.19 -0.18 4.94
C SER A 17 25.49 -0.68 6.20
N ILE A 18 24.49 0.07 6.67
CA ILE A 18 23.43 -0.46 7.52
C ILE A 18 22.20 -0.56 6.63
N ILE A 19 22.22 -1.52 5.70
CA ILE A 19 20.98 -1.90 5.04
C ILE A 19 20.16 -2.59 6.12
N SER A 20 19.16 -1.89 6.66
CA SER A 20 18.26 -2.46 7.66
C SER A 20 17.69 -3.78 7.11
N PRO A 21 17.54 -4.83 7.95
CA PRO A 21 16.92 -6.08 7.52
C PRO A 21 15.58 -5.84 6.83
N LEU A 22 14.82 -4.85 7.30
CA LEU A 22 13.59 -4.36 6.67
C LEU A 22 13.81 -3.88 5.22
N ALA A 23 14.81 -3.03 4.96
CA ALA A 23 15.11 -2.57 3.61
C ALA A 23 15.53 -3.71 2.67
N GLN A 24 16.24 -4.73 3.19
CA GLN A 24 16.57 -5.93 2.42
C GLN A 24 15.32 -6.77 2.09
N THR A 25 14.45 -7.01 3.07
CA THR A 25 13.18 -7.73 2.89
C THR A 25 12.25 -7.00 1.91
N LEU A 26 12.19 -5.67 1.98
CA LEU A 26 11.39 -4.86 1.06
C LEU A 26 11.94 -4.95 -0.38
N ARG A 27 13.26 -4.88 -0.58
CA ARG A 27 13.85 -5.05 -1.93
C ARG A 27 13.62 -6.45 -2.49
N SER A 28 13.76 -7.49 -1.68
CA SER A 28 13.53 -8.88 -2.11
C SER A 28 12.06 -9.14 -2.43
N SER A 29 11.12 -8.63 -1.61
CA SER A 29 9.69 -8.74 -1.89
C SER A 29 9.23 -7.85 -3.04
N SER A 30 9.96 -6.79 -3.39
CA SER A 30 9.67 -5.93 -4.54
C SER A 30 9.97 -6.57 -5.89
N LYS A 31 10.67 -7.70 -5.93
CA LYS A 31 10.92 -8.44 -7.18
C LYS A 31 9.66 -9.23 -7.59
N THR A 32 8.89 -8.63 -8.49
CA THR A 32 8.20 -9.28 -9.61
C THR A 32 6.97 -10.19 -9.39
N SER A 33 6.26 -10.13 -8.27
CA SER A 33 4.88 -10.66 -8.26
C SER A 33 3.87 -9.51 -8.34
N SER A 34 3.11 -9.45 -9.44
CA SER A 34 1.92 -8.57 -9.55
C SER A 34 0.78 -9.00 -8.60
N ASN A 35 0.98 -10.09 -7.85
CA ASN A 35 0.01 -10.72 -6.98
C ASN A 35 0.05 -10.21 -5.53
N LYS A 36 0.65 -9.05 -5.27
CA LYS A 36 0.64 -8.45 -3.92
C LYS A 36 -0.77 -7.98 -3.56
N PRO A 37 -1.31 -8.32 -2.37
CA PRO A 37 -2.58 -7.78 -1.91
C PRO A 37 -2.56 -6.24 -1.94
N VAL A 38 -3.54 -5.62 -2.60
CA VAL A 38 -3.59 -4.16 -2.79
C VAL A 38 -5.01 -3.64 -2.73
N ALA A 39 -5.16 -2.49 -2.07
CA ALA A 39 -6.37 -1.70 -2.07
C ALA A 39 -6.06 -0.20 -2.21
N HIS A 40 -6.83 0.48 -3.04
CA HIS A 40 -6.97 1.93 -3.12
C HIS A 40 -8.46 2.20 -3.34
N VAL A 41 -9.14 2.65 -2.30
CA VAL A 41 -10.59 2.90 -2.29
C VAL A 41 -10.85 4.38 -2.09
N VAL A 42 -11.96 4.87 -2.62
CA VAL A 42 -12.34 6.28 -2.57
C VAL A 42 -13.72 6.45 -1.93
N ALA A 43 -14.00 7.65 -1.41
CA ALA A 43 -15.29 7.94 -0.80
C ALA A 43 -16.43 7.92 -1.82
N ASN A 44 -17.57 7.37 -1.42
CA ASN A 44 -18.83 7.46 -2.17
C ASN A 44 -19.42 8.87 -2.04
N LEU A 45 -19.37 9.64 -3.12
CA LEU A 45 -19.88 11.00 -3.16
C LEU A 45 -21.42 11.08 -3.02
N SER A 46 -22.13 9.99 -3.30
CA SER A 46 -23.59 9.92 -3.18
C SER A 46 -24.06 9.56 -1.76
N ALA A 47 -23.17 9.07 -0.90
CA ALA A 47 -23.50 8.70 0.48
C ALA A 47 -23.35 9.91 1.42
N GLN A 48 -24.23 10.91 1.28
CA GLN A 48 -24.11 12.15 2.03
C GLN A 48 -24.15 11.92 3.56
N GLY A 49 -23.21 12.53 4.28
CA GLY A 49 -23.09 12.39 5.74
C GLY A 49 -22.53 11.04 6.21
N GLN A 50 -22.07 10.18 5.30
CA GLN A 50 -21.47 8.88 5.63
C GLN A 50 -20.19 8.65 4.81
N LEU A 51 -19.11 8.22 5.48
CA LEU A 51 -17.93 7.74 4.78
C LEU A 51 -18.16 6.29 4.35
N ARG A 52 -18.52 6.08 3.07
CA ARG A 52 -18.59 4.75 2.46
C ARG A 52 -17.49 4.61 1.41
N TRP A 53 -16.63 3.61 1.56
CA TRP A 53 -15.56 3.32 0.60
C TRP A 53 -16.12 2.60 -0.64
N LEU A 54 -15.55 2.90 -1.80
CA LEU A 54 -15.87 2.27 -3.08
C LEU A 54 -14.59 1.96 -3.87
N ASN A 55 -14.68 0.91 -4.69
CA ASN A 55 -13.63 0.40 -5.56
C ASN A 55 -14.08 0.24 -7.03
N THR A 56 -15.17 0.90 -7.41
CA THR A 56 -15.77 0.81 -8.75
C THR A 56 -15.48 2.02 -9.62
N TYR A 57 -14.71 2.99 -9.12
CA TYR A 57 -14.31 4.17 -9.88
C TYR A 57 -13.02 3.92 -10.67
N ALA A 58 -12.76 4.76 -11.67
CA ALA A 58 -11.46 4.75 -12.34
C ALA A 58 -10.34 5.01 -11.32
N ASN A 59 -9.18 4.38 -11.53
CA ASN A 59 -7.99 4.46 -10.67
C ASN A 59 -8.15 3.89 -9.25
N THR A 60 -9.27 3.24 -8.91
CA THR A 60 -9.37 2.44 -7.69
C THR A 60 -8.77 1.05 -7.89
N LEU A 61 -8.27 0.46 -6.80
CA LEU A 61 -7.69 -0.88 -6.79
C LEU A 61 -8.34 -1.69 -5.67
N LEU A 62 -8.77 -2.91 -5.97
CA LEU A 62 -9.11 -3.92 -4.98
C LEU A 62 -8.81 -5.27 -5.63
N ALA A 63 -7.66 -5.85 -5.31
CA ALA A 63 -7.13 -6.99 -6.03
C ALA A 63 -6.36 -7.95 -5.12
N ASN A 64 -6.04 -9.12 -5.67
CA ASN A 64 -5.20 -10.14 -5.03
C ASN A 64 -5.73 -10.53 -3.64
N SER A 65 -7.04 -10.83 -3.60
CA SER A 65 -7.80 -11.33 -2.45
C SER A 65 -8.06 -10.35 -1.31
N VAL A 66 -7.64 -9.08 -1.40
CA VAL A 66 -8.15 -8.03 -0.49
C VAL A 66 -9.63 -7.83 -0.76
N LYS A 67 -10.42 -7.71 0.31
CA LYS A 67 -11.86 -7.47 0.22
C LYS A 67 -12.25 -6.17 0.91
N LEU A 68 -13.39 -5.62 0.49
CA LEU A 68 -14.06 -4.52 1.17
C LEU A 68 -15.40 -5.05 1.69
N GLU A 69 -15.48 -5.33 2.98
CA GLU A 69 -16.66 -5.90 3.65
C GLU A 69 -17.04 -4.96 4.80
N ASP A 70 -18.32 -4.61 4.92
CA ASP A 70 -18.84 -3.70 5.96
C ASP A 70 -18.01 -2.41 6.14
N ASN A 71 -17.61 -1.80 5.02
CA ASN A 71 -16.80 -0.58 4.97
C ASN A 71 -15.37 -0.72 5.54
N GLN A 72 -14.85 -1.94 5.63
CA GLN A 72 -13.51 -2.25 6.14
C GLN A 72 -12.71 -3.06 5.11
N LEU A 73 -11.40 -2.80 5.02
CA LEU A 73 -10.50 -3.60 4.20
C LEU A 73 -10.11 -4.87 4.96
N VAL A 74 -10.39 -6.03 4.36
CA VAL A 74 -10.05 -7.35 4.90
C VAL A 74 -8.76 -7.84 4.25
N VAL A 75 -7.74 -8.06 5.08
CA VAL A 75 -6.42 -8.53 4.68
C VAL A 75 -6.45 -10.05 4.46
N PRO A 76 -5.94 -10.57 3.32
CA PRO A 76 -6.07 -12.00 3.00
C PRO A 76 -5.05 -12.90 3.67
N THR A 77 -3.87 -12.37 4.04
CA THR A 77 -2.75 -13.14 4.60
C THR A 77 -1.91 -12.29 5.54
N ASP A 78 -1.26 -12.90 6.53
CA ASP A 78 -0.33 -12.20 7.41
C ASP A 78 0.85 -11.59 6.64
N GLY A 79 1.37 -10.46 7.11
CA GLY A 79 2.50 -9.78 6.47
C GLY A 79 2.63 -8.31 6.85
N LEU A 80 3.60 -7.64 6.22
CA LEU A 80 3.77 -6.20 6.35
C LEU A 80 2.93 -5.47 5.30
N TYR A 81 2.13 -4.50 5.74
CA TYR A 81 1.25 -3.69 4.90
C TYR A 81 1.55 -2.21 5.07
N LEU A 82 1.59 -1.48 3.95
CA LEU A 82 1.54 -0.02 3.98
C LEU A 82 0.06 0.39 4.00
N ILE A 83 -0.33 1.18 4.99
CA ILE A 83 -1.70 1.69 5.15
C ILE A 83 -1.66 3.22 5.10
N TYR A 84 -2.54 3.81 4.30
CA TYR A 84 -2.72 5.26 4.17
C TYR A 84 -4.20 5.58 3.94
N SER A 85 -4.61 6.81 4.23
CA SER A 85 -5.95 7.36 3.97
C SER A 85 -5.86 8.83 3.62
#